data_AF-W6LF43-F1
#
_entry.id   AF-W6LF43-F1
#
_cell.length_a   1.000
_cell.length_b   1.000
_cell.length_c   1.000
_cell.angle_alpha   90.00
_cell.angle_beta   90.00
_cell.angle_gamma   90.00
#
_symmetry.space_group_name_H-M   'P 1'
#
loop_
_entity.id
_entity.type
_entity.pdbx_description
1 polymer ?
#
loop_
_entity_poly.entity_id
_entity_poly.type
_entity_poly.pdbx_seq_one_letter_code
_entity_poly.pdbx_strand_id
1 'polypeptide(L)'
;MQDHLREIEGTLARTSERKNTILYKLTKRRAEEERLERLGINKIPPSPHNVNDISVIKFVLHRLKQEIGDKIARIRNASFISIEKDGEGVVRARNDEINKLIAQKNQWENRLAILKNEGWVNSISNKVFFGCAKDLPEAATFRTKRERPVLESDEELSSHRSQSLGSTTNELESLESTIKTTYLEKVTWLLSPELEEKVLKLEKESEINDRQETNAIVSTVEPRKTGGTRYISYFQNLELPEEKEFERMAVEKRKLGLKKRLESLKDNI
;
A
#
# COMPACT_ATOMS: atom_id res chain seq x y z
N MET A 1 -4.98 5.99 -44.15
CA MET A 1 -4.87 4.86 -45.10
C MET A 1 -3.87 5.13 -46.22
N GLN A 2 -3.89 6.30 -46.88
CA GLN A 2 -2.96 6.62 -47.97
C GLN A 2 -1.47 6.55 -47.57
N ASP A 3 -1.09 7.07 -46.41
CA ASP A 3 0.29 6.99 -45.92
C ASP A 3 0.77 5.55 -45.69
N HIS A 4 -0.13 4.65 -45.26
CA HIS A 4 0.25 3.26 -45.02
C HIS A 4 0.45 2.49 -46.32
N LEU A 5 -0.36 2.78 -47.35
CA LEU A 5 -0.16 2.24 -48.70
C LEU A 5 1.18 2.70 -49.28
N ARG A 6 1.52 3.99 -49.12
CA ARG A 6 2.82 4.54 -49.54
C ARG A 6 4.01 3.92 -48.79
N GLU A 7 3.82 3.52 -47.53
CA GLU A 7 4.82 2.76 -46.77
C GLU A 7 5.02 1.34 -47.31
N ILE A 8 3.94 0.68 -47.73
CA ILE A 8 4.01 -0.67 -48.34
C ILE A 8 4.64 -0.59 -49.73
N GLU A 9 4.33 0.45 -50.50
CA GLU A 9 4.91 0.73 -51.82
C GLU A 9 6.38 1.18 -51.76
N GLY A 10 6.93 1.42 -50.56
CA GLY A 10 8.32 1.84 -50.36
C GLY A 10 8.62 3.30 -50.73
N THR A 11 7.59 4.07 -51.09
CA THR A 11 7.71 5.51 -51.42
C THR A 11 7.82 6.39 -50.18
N LEU A 12 7.45 5.87 -49.02
CA LEU A 12 7.49 6.57 -47.75
C LEU A 12 8.13 5.68 -46.67
N ALA A 13 9.09 6.23 -45.93
CA ALA A 13 9.69 5.53 -44.79
C ALA A 13 8.63 5.18 -43.74
N ARG A 14 8.84 4.07 -43.03
CA ARG A 14 7.88 3.57 -42.02
C ARG A 14 7.61 4.65 -40.98
N THR A 15 6.37 4.74 -40.47
CA THR A 15 6.01 5.73 -39.43
C THR A 15 6.96 5.73 -38.23
N SER A 16 7.48 4.57 -37.81
CA SER A 16 8.44 4.46 -36.71
C SER A 16 9.77 5.17 -37.01
N GLU A 17 10.26 5.07 -38.24
CA GLU A 17 11.48 5.72 -38.70
C GLU A 17 11.29 7.23 -38.80
N ARG A 18 10.17 7.66 -39.41
CA ARG A 18 9.81 9.08 -39.51
C ARG A 18 9.69 9.76 -38.15
N LYS A 19 9.06 9.08 -37.18
CA LYS A 19 8.93 9.56 -35.79
C LYS A 19 10.26 9.56 -35.02
N ASN A 20 11.26 8.81 -35.46
CA ASN A 20 12.57 8.74 -34.82
C ASN A 20 13.57 9.81 -35.33
N THR A 21 13.21 10.54 -36.38
CA THR A 21 14.02 11.65 -36.91
C THR A 21 14.20 12.76 -35.87
N ILE A 22 15.36 13.43 -35.92
CA ILE A 22 15.68 14.55 -35.03
C ILE A 22 14.67 15.69 -35.20
N LEU A 23 14.30 16.01 -36.45
CA LEU A 23 13.32 17.04 -36.76
C LEU A 23 11.97 16.76 -36.09
N TYR A 24 11.45 15.53 -36.19
CA TYR A 24 10.19 15.17 -35.52
C TYR A 24 10.29 15.25 -33.99
N LYS A 25 11.41 14.81 -33.41
CA LYS A 25 11.64 14.91 -31.97
C LYS A 25 11.69 16.36 -31.50
N LEU A 26 12.32 17.24 -32.27
CA LEU A 26 12.40 18.68 -31.96
C LEU A 26 11.04 19.36 -32.09
N THR A 27 10.28 19.09 -33.16
CA THR A 27 8.94 19.68 -33.31
C THR A 27 7.99 19.21 -32.22
N LYS A 28 8.05 17.92 -31.85
CA LYS A 28 7.29 17.38 -30.72
C LYS A 28 7.69 18.03 -29.40
N ARG A 29 9.00 18.17 -29.13
CA ARG A 29 9.49 18.83 -27.91
C ARG A 29 9.04 20.29 -27.84
N ARG A 30 9.16 21.06 -28.93
CA ARG A 30 8.69 22.45 -28.99
C ARG A 30 7.19 22.58 -28.72
N ALA A 31 6.38 21.69 -29.27
CA ALA A 31 4.94 21.68 -29.01
C ALA A 31 4.61 21.35 -27.54
N GLU A 32 5.40 20.49 -26.90
CA GLU A 32 5.28 20.23 -25.46
C GLU A 32 5.73 21.43 -24.62
N GLU A 33 6.83 22.08 -24.97
CA GLU A 33 7.34 23.30 -24.33
C GLU A 33 6.33 24.44 -24.43
N GLU A 34 5.80 24.74 -25.61
CA GLU A 34 4.78 25.79 -25.82
C GLU A 34 3.52 25.53 -24.97
N ARG A 35 3.13 24.26 -24.83
CA ARG A 35 1.98 23.88 -23.98
C ARG A 35 2.26 24.09 -22.50
N LEU A 36 3.50 23.86 -22.06
CA LEU A 36 3.94 24.09 -20.68
C LEU A 36 4.12 25.60 -20.40
N GLU A 37 4.61 26.36 -21.37
CA GLU A 37 4.72 27.83 -21.31
C GLU A 37 3.35 28.49 -21.12
N ARG A 38 2.30 27.99 -21.80
CA ARG A 38 0.91 28.44 -21.57
C ARG A 38 0.43 28.25 -20.13
N LEU A 39 1.03 27.31 -19.40
CA LEU A 39 0.76 27.03 -17.99
C LEU A 39 1.76 27.73 -17.05
N GLY A 40 2.72 28.50 -17.59
CA GLY A 40 3.77 29.18 -16.82
C GLY A 40 4.81 28.25 -16.20
N ILE A 41 4.99 27.04 -16.75
CA ILE A 41 5.87 26.02 -16.18
C ILE A 41 6.89 25.55 -17.21
N ASN A 42 8.12 25.25 -16.78
CA ASN A 42 9.17 24.73 -17.66
C ASN A 42 9.20 23.19 -17.72
N LYS A 43 8.80 22.52 -16.63
CA LYS A 43 8.80 21.05 -16.49
C LYS A 43 7.67 20.59 -15.59
N ILE A 44 7.10 19.42 -15.86
CA ILE A 44 6.10 18.81 -14.98
C ILE A 44 6.70 18.64 -13.57
N PRO A 45 6.06 19.19 -12.53
CA PRO A 45 6.58 19.07 -11.17
C PRO A 45 6.58 17.60 -10.70
N PRO A 46 7.64 17.15 -10.02
CA PRO A 46 7.73 15.76 -9.57
C PRO A 46 6.84 15.46 -8.36
N SER A 47 6.52 16.49 -7.55
CA SER A 47 5.72 16.35 -6.33
C SER A 47 4.48 17.25 -6.40
N PRO A 48 3.30 16.72 -6.01
CA PRO A 48 2.05 17.49 -6.00
C PRO A 48 2.04 18.60 -4.94
N HIS A 49 2.78 18.48 -3.85
CA HIS A 49 2.73 19.45 -2.73
C HIS A 49 3.25 20.84 -3.11
N ASN A 50 4.14 20.93 -4.09
CA ASN A 50 4.77 22.20 -4.49
C ASN A 50 3.91 22.99 -5.49
N VAL A 51 2.77 22.44 -5.92
CA VAL A 51 1.93 23.04 -6.95
C VAL A 51 0.68 23.63 -6.31
N ASN A 52 0.49 24.93 -6.52
CA ASN A 52 -0.69 25.67 -6.07
C ASN A 52 -1.66 25.99 -7.21
N ASP A 53 -1.18 25.94 -8.47
CA ASP A 53 -2.02 26.22 -9.63
C ASP A 53 -2.87 25.00 -10.00
N ILE A 54 -4.19 25.21 -10.03
CA ILE A 54 -5.20 24.23 -10.40
C ILE A 54 -5.06 23.82 -11.87
N SER A 55 -4.67 24.75 -12.76
CA SER A 55 -4.56 24.49 -14.20
C SER A 55 -3.49 23.42 -14.50
N VAL A 56 -2.38 23.53 -13.79
CA VAL A 56 -1.22 22.64 -13.85
C VAL A 56 -1.60 21.25 -13.34
N ILE A 57 -2.26 21.19 -12.18
CA ILE A 57 -2.69 19.91 -11.60
C ILE A 57 -3.66 19.20 -12.54
N LYS A 58 -4.61 19.92 -13.15
CA LYS A 58 -5.52 19.36 -14.17
C LYS A 58 -4.77 18.80 -15.38
N PHE A 59 -3.74 19.51 -15.85
CA PHE A 59 -2.90 19.05 -16.96
C PHE A 59 -2.12 17.76 -16.61
N VAL A 60 -1.51 17.72 -15.42
CA VAL A 60 -0.78 16.53 -14.95
C VAL A 60 -1.74 15.34 -14.78
N LEU A 61 -2.92 15.56 -14.20
CA LEU A 61 -3.95 14.52 -14.07
C LEU A 61 -4.42 13.99 -15.42
N HIS A 62 -4.62 14.86 -16.41
CA HIS A 62 -4.96 14.44 -17.76
C HIS A 62 -3.86 13.54 -18.34
N ARG A 63 -2.59 13.93 -18.22
CA ARG A 63 -1.46 13.14 -18.70
C ARG A 63 -1.36 11.78 -18.01
N LEU A 64 -1.49 11.72 -16.68
CA LEU A 64 -1.49 10.47 -15.93
C LEU A 64 -2.64 9.55 -16.34
N LYS A 65 -3.85 10.09 -16.54
CA LYS A 65 -5.01 9.31 -17.03
C LYS A 65 -4.75 8.73 -18.42
N GLN A 66 -4.14 9.50 -19.31
CA GLN A 66 -3.77 9.03 -20.65
C GLN A 66 -2.71 7.91 -20.58
N GLU A 67 -1.65 8.09 -19.81
CA GLU A 67 -0.59 7.08 -19.63
C GLU A 67 -1.11 5.79 -18.99
N ILE A 68 -2.01 5.89 -18.00
CA ILE A 68 -2.72 4.75 -17.41
C ILE A 68 -3.53 4.02 -18.49
N GLY A 69 -4.33 4.76 -19.27
CA GLY A 69 -5.14 4.18 -20.36
C GLY A 69 -4.29 3.46 -21.40
N ASP A 70 -3.20 4.08 -21.85
CA ASP A 70 -2.28 3.50 -22.83
C ASP A 70 -1.63 2.20 -22.30
N LYS A 71 -1.20 2.18 -21.03
CA LYS A 71 -0.62 0.97 -20.42
C LYS A 71 -1.67 -0.13 -20.21
N ILE A 72 -2.89 0.21 -19.78
CA ILE A 72 -3.98 -0.76 -19.65
C ILE A 72 -4.33 -1.38 -21.01
N ALA A 73 -4.39 -0.57 -22.07
CA ALA A 73 -4.66 -1.06 -23.42
C ALA A 73 -3.59 -2.06 -23.90
N ARG A 74 -2.31 -1.82 -23.56
CA ARG A 74 -1.22 -2.75 -23.86
C ARG A 74 -1.32 -4.07 -23.08
N ILE A 75 -1.75 -4.06 -21.82
CA ILE A 75 -1.92 -5.30 -21.03
C ILE A 75 -3.16 -6.09 -21.46
N ARG A 76 -4.17 -5.42 -22.03
CA ARG A 76 -5.38 -6.10 -22.53
C ARG A 76 -5.10 -6.95 -23.78
N ASN A 77 -4.10 -6.59 -24.57
CA ASN A 77 -3.77 -7.24 -25.81
C ASN A 77 -2.80 -8.42 -25.59
N ALA A 78 -3.34 -9.63 -25.53
CA ALA A 78 -2.57 -10.86 -25.29
C ALA A 78 -1.44 -11.09 -26.33
N SER A 79 -1.63 -10.65 -27.57
CA SER A 79 -0.64 -10.78 -28.64
C SER A 79 0.67 -10.02 -28.36
N PHE A 80 0.63 -8.89 -27.65
CA PHE A 80 1.86 -8.18 -27.27
C PHE A 80 2.59 -8.81 -26.09
N ILE A 81 1.89 -9.64 -25.31
CA ILE A 81 2.41 -10.32 -24.13
C ILE A 81 3.06 -11.65 -24.53
N SER A 82 2.47 -12.36 -25.51
CA SER A 82 2.99 -13.65 -25.99
C SER A 82 4.28 -13.54 -26.81
N ILE A 83 4.64 -12.34 -27.29
CA ILE A 83 5.87 -12.08 -28.05
C ILE A 83 7.08 -11.91 -27.12
N GLU A 84 6.85 -11.54 -25.86
CA GLU A 84 7.93 -11.31 -24.89
C GLU A 84 8.34 -12.64 -24.24
N LYS A 85 9.67 -12.86 -24.10
CA LYS A 85 10.26 -14.15 -23.63
C LYS A 85 9.73 -14.62 -22.27
N ASP A 86 9.32 -13.68 -21.40
CA ASP A 86 8.71 -13.92 -20.09
C ASP A 86 7.39 -13.15 -19.96
N GLY A 87 6.40 -13.49 -20.80
CA GLY A 87 5.12 -12.77 -20.89
C GLY A 87 4.45 -12.49 -19.54
N GLU A 88 4.46 -13.46 -18.61
CA GLU A 88 3.92 -13.26 -17.26
C GLU A 88 4.72 -12.24 -16.43
N GLY A 89 6.05 -12.28 -16.50
CA GLY A 89 6.93 -11.35 -15.79
C GLY A 89 6.70 -9.92 -16.24
N VAL A 90 6.52 -9.72 -17.56
CA VAL A 90 6.21 -8.39 -18.11
C VAL A 90 4.81 -7.93 -17.72
N VAL A 91 3.83 -8.83 -17.67
CA VAL A 91 2.48 -8.50 -17.18
C VAL A 91 2.52 -8.04 -15.73
N ARG A 92 3.27 -8.72 -14.85
CA ARG A 92 3.46 -8.28 -13.45
C ARG A 92 4.09 -6.90 -13.38
N ALA A 93 5.22 -6.70 -14.08
CA ALA A 93 5.93 -5.42 -14.10
C ALA A 93 5.04 -4.27 -14.60
N ARG A 94 4.32 -4.46 -15.71
CA ARG A 94 3.41 -3.44 -16.25
C ARG A 94 2.22 -3.19 -15.33
N ASN A 95 1.69 -4.21 -14.66
CA ASN A 95 0.62 -4.04 -13.69
C ASN A 95 1.09 -3.23 -12.47
N ASP A 96 2.31 -3.46 -11.99
CA ASP A 96 2.91 -2.69 -10.92
C ASP A 96 3.17 -1.24 -11.33
N GLU A 97 3.60 -1.00 -12.57
CA GLU A 97 3.72 0.35 -13.13
C GLU A 97 2.36 1.08 -13.19
N ILE A 98 1.29 0.40 -13.60
CA ILE A 98 -0.05 0.99 -13.61
C ILE A 98 -0.49 1.35 -12.19
N ASN A 99 -0.28 0.46 -11.22
CA ASN A 99 -0.60 0.74 -9.82
C ASN A 99 0.21 1.92 -9.27
N LYS A 100 1.49 2.05 -9.64
CA LYS A 100 2.31 3.23 -9.30
C LYS A 100 1.73 4.52 -9.90
N LEU A 101 1.30 4.49 -11.17
CA LEU A 101 0.66 5.65 -11.80
C LEU A 101 -0.69 6.01 -11.17
N ILE A 102 -1.48 5.01 -10.75
CA ILE A 102 -2.74 5.23 -10.02
C ILE A 102 -2.46 5.86 -8.65
N ALA A 103 -1.46 5.38 -7.92
CA ALA A 103 -1.07 5.97 -6.65
C ALA A 103 -0.64 7.43 -6.82
N GLN A 104 0.16 7.75 -7.85
CA GLN A 104 0.52 9.13 -8.19
C GLN A 104 -0.70 9.96 -8.56
N LYS A 105 -1.59 9.46 -9.42
CA LYS A 105 -2.84 10.12 -9.80
C LYS A 105 -3.66 10.47 -8.55
N ASN A 106 -3.80 9.55 -7.61
CA ASN A 106 -4.52 9.79 -6.37
C ASN A 106 -3.84 10.90 -5.55
N GLN A 107 -2.51 10.93 -5.44
CA GLN A 107 -1.80 12.03 -4.77
C GLN A 107 -2.09 13.40 -5.41
N TRP A 108 -2.18 13.47 -6.74
CA TRP A 108 -2.55 14.70 -7.45
C TRP A 108 -4.04 15.06 -7.28
N GLU A 109 -4.94 14.08 -7.22
CA GLU A 109 -6.36 14.30 -6.92
C GLU A 109 -6.54 14.80 -5.48
N ASN A 110 -5.79 14.27 -4.51
CA ASN A 110 -5.77 14.75 -3.13
C ASN A 110 -5.36 16.23 -3.09
N ARG A 111 -4.29 16.60 -3.82
CA ARG A 111 -3.84 17.99 -3.87
C ARG A 111 -4.92 18.90 -4.47
N LEU A 112 -5.57 18.47 -5.54
CA LEU A 112 -6.67 19.21 -6.16
C LEU A 112 -7.82 19.42 -5.17
N ALA A 113 -8.23 18.38 -4.45
CA ALA A 113 -9.30 18.44 -3.45
C ALA A 113 -8.96 19.42 -2.32
N ILE A 114 -7.72 19.38 -1.81
CA ILE A 114 -7.21 20.33 -0.81
C ILE A 114 -7.31 21.77 -1.32
N LEU A 115 -6.89 22.04 -2.56
CA LEU A 115 -6.94 23.39 -3.13
C LEU A 115 -8.36 23.91 -3.35
N LYS A 116 -9.32 23.01 -3.55
CA LYS A 116 -10.73 23.35 -3.74
C LYS A 116 -11.55 23.34 -2.45
N ASN A 117 -10.95 22.99 -1.31
CA ASN A 117 -11.65 22.73 -0.05
C ASN A 117 -12.78 21.69 -0.17
N GLU A 118 -12.63 20.73 -1.10
CA GLU A 118 -13.57 19.61 -1.24
C GLU A 118 -13.20 18.53 -0.20
N GLY A 119 -14.21 17.98 0.50
CA GLY A 119 -14.01 16.89 1.45
C GLY A 119 -13.44 15.65 0.75
N TRP A 120 -12.27 15.19 1.19
CA TRP A 120 -11.58 14.07 0.55
C TRP A 120 -11.82 12.75 1.29
N VAL A 121 -12.14 11.70 0.52
CA VAL A 121 -12.19 10.33 1.01
C VAL A 121 -10.83 9.70 0.73
N ASN A 122 -10.06 9.40 1.77
CA ASN A 122 -8.83 8.64 1.67
C ASN A 122 -9.11 7.25 1.08
N SER A 123 -9.01 7.13 -0.24
CA SER A 123 -9.07 5.84 -0.91
C SER A 123 -7.76 5.12 -0.62
N ILE A 124 -7.80 4.15 0.30
CA ILE A 124 -6.72 3.19 0.49
C ILE A 124 -6.58 2.46 -0.86
N SER A 125 -5.51 2.76 -1.60
CA SER A 125 -5.31 2.21 -2.94
C SER A 125 -4.91 0.75 -2.83
N ASN A 126 -5.89 -0.14 -2.83
CA ASN A 126 -5.64 -1.56 -2.97
C ASN A 126 -5.06 -1.84 -4.36
N LYS A 127 -4.12 -2.80 -4.44
CA LYS A 127 -3.53 -3.21 -5.72
C LYS A 127 -4.64 -3.70 -6.66
N VAL A 128 -4.73 -3.11 -7.85
CA VAL A 128 -5.69 -3.50 -8.88
C VAL A 128 -4.98 -4.27 -9.97
N PHE A 129 -5.64 -5.28 -10.52
CA PHE A 129 -5.12 -6.10 -11.62
C PHE A 129 -5.92 -5.83 -12.90
N PHE A 130 -5.21 -5.56 -14.00
CA PHE A 130 -5.79 -5.17 -15.29
C PHE A 130 -5.51 -6.19 -16.39
N GLY A 131 -6.45 -6.38 -17.32
CA GLY A 131 -6.28 -7.26 -18.49
C GLY A 131 -5.79 -8.66 -18.10
N CYS A 132 -4.76 -9.15 -18.78
CA CYS A 132 -4.13 -10.46 -18.50
C CYS A 132 -3.53 -10.57 -17.08
N ALA A 133 -3.29 -9.45 -16.38
CA ALA A 133 -2.84 -9.52 -14.98
C ALA A 133 -3.94 -10.03 -14.03
N LYS A 134 -5.21 -10.05 -14.46
CA LYS A 134 -6.31 -10.61 -13.68
C LYS A 134 -6.25 -12.13 -13.54
N ASP A 135 -5.55 -12.78 -14.44
CA ASP A 135 -5.44 -14.25 -14.51
C ASP A 135 -4.22 -14.77 -13.73
N LEU A 136 -3.42 -13.86 -13.16
CA LEU A 136 -2.32 -14.21 -12.29
C LEU A 136 -2.83 -14.85 -10.99
N PRO A 137 -2.11 -15.83 -10.40
CA PRO A 137 -2.50 -16.48 -9.15
C PRO A 137 -2.63 -15.48 -7.99
N GLU A 138 -1.81 -14.42 -8.00
CA GLU A 138 -1.89 -13.32 -7.04
C GLU A 138 -3.27 -12.64 -7.09
N ALA A 139 -3.79 -12.36 -8.29
CA ALA A 139 -5.07 -11.68 -8.45
C ALA A 139 -6.25 -12.52 -7.92
N ALA A 140 -6.17 -13.84 -8.01
CA ALA A 140 -7.18 -14.74 -7.46
C ALA A 140 -7.27 -14.60 -5.92
N THR A 141 -6.13 -14.49 -5.23
CA THR A 141 -6.10 -14.27 -3.76
C THR A 141 -6.63 -12.90 -3.32
N PHE A 142 -6.56 -11.90 -4.19
CA PHE A 142 -7.14 -10.57 -3.92
C PHE A 142 -8.66 -10.53 -4.10
N ARG A 143 -9.22 -11.36 -5.00
CA ARG A 143 -10.69 -11.45 -5.17
C ARG A 143 -11.36 -12.12 -3.97
N THR A 144 -10.81 -13.22 -3.49
CA THR A 144 -11.36 -13.97 -2.34
C THR A 144 -11.35 -13.15 -1.04
N LYS A 145 -10.39 -12.23 -0.87
CA LYS A 145 -10.38 -11.27 0.26
C LYS A 145 -11.39 -10.14 0.13
N ARG A 146 -11.78 -9.76 -1.09
CA ARG A 146 -12.72 -8.67 -1.37
C ARG A 146 -14.18 -9.11 -1.32
N GLU A 147 -14.45 -10.39 -1.57
CA GLU A 147 -15.78 -11.01 -1.52
C GLU A 147 -16.19 -11.50 -0.13
N ARG A 148 -15.62 -10.97 0.95
CA ARG A 148 -16.28 -11.05 2.27
C ARG A 148 -17.06 -9.76 2.51
N PRO A 149 -18.36 -9.70 2.18
CA PRO A 149 -19.21 -8.64 2.70
C PRO A 149 -19.32 -8.83 4.21
N VAL A 150 -19.15 -7.72 4.93
CA VAL A 150 -19.67 -7.58 6.29
C VAL A 150 -21.19 -7.45 6.17
N LEU A 151 -21.93 -8.50 6.51
CA LEU A 151 -23.28 -8.46 7.10
C LEU A 151 -23.72 -9.90 7.44
N GLU A 152 -23.85 -10.12 8.75
CA GLU A 152 -24.94 -10.80 9.47
C GLU A 152 -25.45 -12.19 9.00
N SER A 153 -25.33 -13.15 9.93
CA SER A 153 -26.30 -14.23 10.26
C SER A 153 -27.24 -14.73 9.17
N ASP A 154 -27.00 -15.93 8.65
CA ASP A 154 -27.69 -17.15 9.11
C ASP A 154 -27.30 -18.35 8.22
N GLU A 155 -27.44 -19.52 8.84
CA GLU A 155 -27.47 -20.89 8.30
C GLU A 155 -27.41 -21.06 6.77
N GLU A 156 -26.41 -21.81 6.30
CA GLU A 156 -26.62 -23.02 5.48
C GLU A 156 -25.26 -23.65 5.09
N LEU A 157 -24.94 -24.73 5.81
CA LEU A 157 -23.83 -25.64 5.52
C LEU A 157 -24.15 -26.44 4.25
N SER A 158 -23.64 -26.02 3.09
CA SER A 158 -23.59 -26.90 1.92
C SER A 158 -22.35 -27.80 1.95
N SER A 159 -22.66 -29.08 2.10
CA SER A 159 -21.79 -30.25 2.09
C SER A 159 -20.92 -30.34 0.83
N HIS A 160 -19.59 -30.41 1.00
CA HIS A 160 -18.71 -31.06 0.05
C HIS A 160 -17.84 -32.13 0.71
N ARG A 161 -18.41 -33.32 0.68
CA ARG A 161 -17.82 -34.66 0.73
C ARG A 161 -16.40 -34.71 0.12
N SER A 162 -15.43 -35.17 0.91
CA SER A 162 -14.23 -35.85 0.41
C SER A 162 -13.88 -36.98 1.36
N GLN A 163 -14.13 -38.20 0.90
CA GLN A 163 -13.74 -39.45 1.53
C GLN A 163 -12.25 -39.67 1.26
N SER A 164 -11.47 -39.89 2.31
CA SER A 164 -10.19 -40.60 2.22
C SER A 164 -10.06 -41.46 3.47
N LEU A 165 -10.21 -42.77 3.30
CA LEU A 165 -10.04 -43.80 4.32
C LEU A 165 -8.54 -44.03 4.58
N GLY A 166 -8.17 -44.09 5.86
CA GLY A 166 -6.84 -44.46 6.33
C GLY A 166 -6.93 -44.97 7.77
N SER A 167 -7.01 -46.29 7.90
CA SER A 167 -7.16 -47.11 9.11
C SER A 167 -6.04 -46.94 10.16
N THR A 168 -6.39 -46.91 11.45
CA THR A 168 -5.97 -47.86 12.53
C THR A 168 -5.88 -47.23 13.94
N THR A 169 -6.23 -48.04 14.95
CA THR A 169 -5.86 -48.00 16.39
C THR A 169 -6.77 -47.29 17.41
N ASN A 170 -7.79 -48.04 17.87
CA ASN A 170 -8.81 -47.73 18.89
C ASN A 170 -8.29 -47.60 20.36
N GLU A 171 -7.03 -47.22 20.60
CA GLU A 171 -6.51 -47.01 21.98
C GLU A 171 -6.01 -45.57 22.25
N LEU A 172 -5.75 -44.77 21.20
CA LEU A 172 -5.46 -43.34 21.33
C LEU A 172 -6.71 -42.47 21.53
N GLU A 173 -7.89 -42.98 21.16
CA GLU A 173 -9.14 -42.20 21.11
C GLU A 173 -9.63 -41.74 22.49
N SER A 174 -9.29 -42.45 23.57
CA SER A 174 -9.69 -42.09 24.94
C SER A 174 -8.90 -40.90 25.51
N LEU A 175 -7.60 -40.81 25.21
CA LEU A 175 -6.75 -39.68 25.60
C LEU A 175 -6.92 -38.50 24.63
N GLU A 176 -7.10 -38.76 23.34
CA GLU A 176 -7.40 -37.70 22.38
C GLU A 176 -8.78 -37.09 22.60
N SER A 177 -9.79 -37.87 23.00
CA SER A 177 -11.12 -37.33 23.29
C SER A 177 -11.11 -36.42 24.52
N THR A 178 -10.39 -36.79 25.59
CA THR A 178 -10.25 -35.93 26.79
C THR A 178 -9.42 -34.65 26.52
N ILE A 179 -8.40 -34.72 25.67
CA ILE A 179 -7.64 -33.52 25.24
C ILE A 179 -8.50 -32.65 24.30
N LYS A 180 -9.27 -33.26 23.39
CA LYS A 180 -10.18 -32.52 22.49
C LYS A 180 -11.32 -31.87 23.26
N THR A 181 -11.88 -32.51 24.28
CA THR A 181 -12.95 -31.91 25.12
C THR A 181 -12.41 -30.76 25.94
N THR A 182 -11.26 -30.91 26.61
CA THR A 182 -10.65 -29.82 27.39
C THR A 182 -10.19 -28.65 26.53
N TYR A 183 -9.72 -28.90 25.29
CA TYR A 183 -9.40 -27.85 24.33
C TYR A 183 -10.67 -27.15 23.84
N LEU A 184 -11.71 -27.90 23.48
CA LEU A 184 -12.99 -27.34 23.05
C LEU A 184 -13.63 -26.51 24.16
N GLU A 185 -13.62 -26.97 25.40
CA GLU A 185 -14.10 -26.21 26.56
C GLU A 185 -13.33 -24.90 26.77
N LYS A 186 -12.01 -24.91 26.54
CA LYS A 186 -11.20 -23.68 26.59
C LYS A 186 -11.52 -22.74 25.44
N VAL A 187 -11.74 -23.27 24.24
CA VAL A 187 -12.09 -22.46 23.06
C VAL A 187 -13.50 -21.87 23.22
N THR A 188 -14.46 -22.65 23.71
CA THR A 188 -15.82 -22.14 23.99
C THR A 188 -15.82 -21.14 25.13
N TRP A 189 -14.97 -21.32 26.16
CA TRP A 189 -14.79 -20.31 27.20
C TRP A 189 -14.14 -19.03 26.67
N LEU A 190 -13.15 -19.12 25.78
CA LEU A 190 -12.53 -17.96 25.12
C LEU A 190 -13.51 -17.19 24.21
N LEU A 191 -14.49 -17.89 23.66
CA LEU A 191 -15.57 -17.35 22.85
C LEU A 191 -16.83 -17.03 23.68
N SER A 192 -16.76 -17.18 25.01
CA SER A 192 -17.93 -16.96 25.86
C SER A 192 -18.17 -15.45 26.05
N PRO A 193 -19.43 -15.00 26.00
CA PRO A 193 -19.77 -13.60 26.24
C PRO A 193 -19.42 -13.14 27.67
N GLU A 194 -19.33 -14.09 28.61
CA GLU A 194 -18.90 -13.81 29.99
C GLU A 194 -17.43 -13.36 30.07
N LEU A 195 -16.56 -13.90 29.20
CA LEU A 195 -15.17 -13.47 29.12
C LEU A 195 -15.07 -12.09 28.48
N GLU A 196 -15.84 -11.84 27.43
CA GLU A 196 -15.93 -10.52 26.80
C GLU A 196 -16.38 -9.46 27.80
N GLU A 197 -17.41 -9.75 28.61
CA GLU A 197 -17.87 -8.83 29.65
C GLU A 197 -16.79 -8.58 30.73
N LYS A 198 -16.00 -9.59 31.09
CA LYS A 198 -14.86 -9.43 32.02
C LYS A 198 -13.75 -8.58 31.43
N VAL A 199 -13.40 -8.78 30.16
CA VAL A 199 -12.40 -7.96 29.46
C VAL A 199 -12.87 -6.51 29.40
N LEU A 200 -14.14 -6.28 29.06
CA LEU A 200 -14.72 -4.93 28.99
C LEU A 200 -14.73 -4.23 30.35
N LYS A 201 -14.97 -4.97 31.45
CA LYS A 201 -14.83 -4.45 32.82
C LYS A 201 -13.39 -4.06 33.15
N LEU A 202 -12.42 -4.92 32.82
CA LEU A 202 -10.99 -4.63 33.04
C LEU A 202 -10.50 -3.45 32.22
N GLU A 203 -10.91 -3.33 30.95
CA GLU A 203 -10.60 -2.18 30.11
C GLU A 203 -11.17 -0.90 30.70
N LYS A 204 -12.43 -0.93 31.15
CA LYS A 204 -13.08 0.22 31.80
C LYS A 204 -12.41 0.60 33.13
N GLU A 205 -12.00 -0.36 33.93
CA GLU A 205 -11.25 -0.13 35.17
C GLU A 205 -9.86 0.47 34.88
N SER A 206 -9.16 -0.03 33.86
CA SER A 206 -7.88 0.54 33.42
C SER A 206 -8.03 1.97 32.92
N GLU A 207 -9.07 2.28 32.14
CA GLU A 207 -9.36 3.62 31.68
C GLU A 207 -9.66 4.58 32.85
N ILE A 208 -10.37 4.10 33.88
CA ILE A 208 -10.64 4.89 35.09
C ILE A 208 -9.34 5.17 35.86
N ASN A 209 -8.47 4.17 36.01
CA ASN A 209 -7.19 4.34 36.69
C ASN A 209 -6.26 5.32 35.94
N ASP A 210 -6.15 5.20 34.61
CA ASP A 210 -5.36 6.12 33.78
C ASP A 210 -5.91 7.56 33.86
N ARG A 211 -7.23 7.72 33.96
CA ARG A 211 -7.87 9.03 34.21
C ARG A 211 -7.57 9.58 35.60
N GLN A 212 -7.43 8.74 36.61
CA GLN A 212 -7.06 9.17 37.96
C GLN A 212 -5.57 9.59 38.04
N GLU A 213 -4.67 8.83 37.40
CA GLU A 213 -3.25 9.18 37.32
C GLU A 213 -3.02 10.51 36.56
N THR A 214 -3.74 10.72 35.45
CA THR A 214 -3.66 11.98 34.70
C THR A 214 -4.25 13.16 35.48
N ASN A 215 -5.31 12.96 36.25
CA ASN A 215 -5.86 14.02 37.12
C ASN A 215 -4.98 14.33 38.34
N ALA A 216 -4.18 13.37 38.83
CA ALA A 216 -3.20 13.62 39.89
C ALA A 216 -2.01 14.48 39.43
N ILE A 217 -1.67 14.43 38.14
CA ILE A 217 -0.57 15.21 37.54
C ILE A 217 -1.05 16.59 37.03
N VAL A 218 -2.34 16.76 36.74
CA VAL A 218 -2.91 17.95 36.06
C VAL A 218 -3.54 18.98 37.04
N SER A 219 -3.13 19.02 38.31
CA SER A 219 -3.70 19.99 39.27
C SER A 219 -3.18 21.44 39.16
N THR A 220 -2.39 21.81 38.14
CA THR A 220 -1.75 23.15 38.06
C THR A 220 -1.94 23.95 36.77
N VAL A 221 -2.79 23.55 35.82
CA VAL A 221 -3.00 24.40 34.63
C VAL A 221 -4.48 24.51 34.24
N GLU A 222 -4.94 25.76 34.19
CA GLU A 222 -6.31 26.23 33.94
C GLU A 222 -6.94 25.74 32.61
N PRO A 223 -8.30 25.72 32.53
CA PRO A 223 -8.99 25.23 31.36
C PRO A 223 -9.15 26.32 30.28
N ARG A 224 -8.73 26.04 29.04
CA ARG A 224 -9.14 26.81 27.86
C ARG A 224 -9.71 25.95 26.74
N LYS A 225 -11.04 26.01 26.67
CA LYS A 225 -11.96 26.11 25.51
C LYS A 225 -11.53 25.51 24.15
N THR A 226 -12.23 24.41 23.84
CA THR A 226 -12.94 24.09 22.58
C THR A 226 -12.23 24.20 21.23
N GLY A 227 -12.15 23.03 20.57
CA GLY A 227 -12.46 22.90 19.15
C GLY A 227 -11.27 22.90 18.18
N GLY A 228 -10.43 21.87 18.24
CA GLY A 228 -9.39 21.65 17.23
C GLY A 228 -8.83 20.24 17.33
N THR A 229 -9.05 19.46 16.27
CA THR A 229 -8.39 18.21 15.86
C THR A 229 -7.20 17.77 16.74
N ARG A 230 -7.36 16.64 17.44
CA ARG A 230 -6.29 15.91 18.11
C ARG A 230 -5.28 15.39 17.09
N TYR A 231 -4.33 16.22 16.69
CA TYR A 231 -2.99 15.71 16.38
C TYR A 231 -2.26 15.62 17.71
N ILE A 232 -2.15 14.41 18.24
CA ILE A 232 -1.21 14.15 19.32
C ILE A 232 0.17 14.09 18.67
N SER A 233 0.74 15.27 18.41
CA SER A 233 2.16 15.38 18.15
C SER A 233 2.85 15.34 19.50
N TYR A 234 3.14 14.14 20.00
CA TYR A 234 4.18 13.97 21.01
C TYR A 234 5.53 14.29 20.36
N PHE A 235 5.77 15.58 20.09
CA PHE A 235 7.14 16.08 20.12
C PHE A 235 7.49 16.20 21.59
N GLN A 236 7.77 15.05 22.20
CA GLN A 236 8.62 15.02 23.37
C GLN A 236 9.91 15.67 22.89
N ASN A 237 10.30 16.78 23.51
CA ASN A 237 11.57 17.46 23.25
C ASN A 237 12.69 16.46 23.56
N LEU A 238 13.03 15.63 22.57
CA LEU A 238 14.18 14.76 22.64
C LEU A 238 15.37 15.68 22.43
N GLU A 239 16.01 16.04 23.53
CA GLU A 239 17.32 16.66 23.52
C GLU A 239 18.27 15.69 22.79
N LEU A 240 18.46 15.95 21.50
CA LEU A 240 19.39 15.19 20.68
C LEU A 240 20.80 15.57 21.15
N PRO A 241 21.64 14.59 21.53
CA PRO A 241 23.01 14.85 21.93
C PRO A 241 23.76 15.57 20.81
N GLU A 242 24.67 16.46 21.17
CA GLU A 242 25.53 17.10 20.18
C GLU A 242 26.34 16.05 19.42
N GLU A 243 26.68 16.34 18.16
CA GLU A 243 27.32 15.40 17.23
C GLU A 243 28.58 14.73 17.83
N LYS A 244 29.38 15.50 18.58
CA LYS A 244 30.58 15.00 19.27
C LYS A 244 30.27 13.98 20.37
N GLU A 245 29.14 14.13 21.06
CA GLU A 245 28.70 13.20 22.09
C GLU A 245 28.14 11.91 21.48
N PHE A 246 27.43 12.06 20.36
CA PHE A 246 26.95 10.93 19.58
C PHE A 246 28.10 10.06 19.04
N GLU A 247 29.15 10.69 18.51
CA GLU A 247 30.35 9.97 18.04
C GLU A 247 31.02 9.19 19.18
N ARG A 248 31.16 9.81 20.37
CA ARG A 248 31.72 9.13 21.55
C ARG A 248 30.86 7.94 21.96
N MET A 249 29.53 8.12 22.05
CA MET A 249 28.61 7.04 22.39
C MET A 249 28.64 5.90 21.38
N ALA A 250 28.76 6.19 20.08
CA ALA A 250 28.85 5.19 19.04
C ALA A 250 30.13 4.34 19.19
N VAL A 251 31.27 4.98 19.47
CA VAL A 251 32.55 4.31 19.71
C VAL A 251 32.50 3.45 20.98
N GLU A 252 31.92 3.96 22.07
CA GLU A 252 31.78 3.21 23.32
C GLU A 252 30.86 2.00 23.18
N LYS A 253 29.72 2.13 22.49
CA LYS A 253 28.84 0.99 22.19
C LYS A 253 29.57 -0.08 21.38
N ARG A 254 30.37 0.32 20.39
CA ARG A 254 31.18 -0.61 19.60
C ARG A 254 32.22 -1.33 20.45
N LYS A 255 32.88 -0.61 21.37
CA LYS A 255 33.86 -1.18 22.32
C LYS A 255 33.21 -2.17 23.29
N LEU A 256 32.02 -1.85 23.81
CA LEU A 256 31.23 -2.75 24.66
C LEU A 256 30.79 -4.01 23.91
N GLY A 257 30.32 -3.88 22.67
CA GLY A 257 29.96 -5.03 21.83
C GLY A 257 31.14 -5.96 21.57
N LEU A 258 32.34 -5.41 21.36
CA LEU A 258 33.57 -6.21 21.21
C LEU A 258 34.00 -6.88 22.52
N LYS A 259 33.89 -6.20 23.66
CA LYS A 259 34.16 -6.81 24.98
C LYS A 259 33.23 -7.99 25.27
N LYS A 260 31.92 -7.83 25.04
CA LYS A 260 30.94 -8.91 25.19
C LYS A 260 31.24 -10.10 24.30
N ARG A 261 31.68 -9.86 23.06
CA ARG A 261 32.12 -10.93 22.15
C ARG A 261 33.35 -11.65 22.68
N LEU A 262 34.33 -10.92 23.19
CA LEU A 262 35.53 -11.52 23.79
C LEU A 262 35.23 -12.31 25.07
N GLU A 263 34.33 -11.82 25.91
CA GLU A 263 33.85 -12.56 27.10
C GLU A 263 33.12 -13.84 26.68
N SER A 264 32.19 -13.77 25.73
CA SER A 264 31.52 -14.97 25.20
C SER A 264 32.47 -15.97 24.52
N LEU A 265 33.63 -15.52 24.03
CA LEU A 265 34.65 -16.40 23.46
C LEU A 265 35.55 -17.02 24.54
N LYS A 266 35.75 -16.34 25.67
CA LYS A 266 36.45 -16.88 26.84
C LYS A 266 35.61 -17.89 27.60
N ASP A 267 34.30 -17.72 27.65
CA ASP A 267 33.37 -18.64 28.31
C ASP A 267 33.09 -19.93 27.50
N ASN A 268 33.56 -19.99 26.24
CA ASN A 268 33.44 -21.15 25.34
C ASN A 268 34.77 -21.91 25.14
N ILE A 269 35.75 -21.70 26.03
CA ILE A 269 37.02 -22.45 26.15
C ILE A 269 37.07 -23.04 27.55
#